data_AF-A0A2J7PQH1-F1
#
_entry.id   AF-A0A2J7PQH1-F1
#
_cell.length_a   1.000
_cell.length_b   1.000
_cell.length_c   1.000
_cell.angle_alpha   90.00
_cell.angle_beta   90.00
_cell.angle_gamma   90.00
#
_symmetry.space_group_name_H-M   'P 1'
#
loop_
_entity.id
_entity.type
_entity.pdbx_description
1 polymer ?
#
loop_
_entity_poly.entity_id
_entity_poly.type
_entity_poly.pdbx_seq_one_letter_code
_entity_poly.pdbx_strand_id
1 'polypeptide(L)'
;MALDFLDNLPLPSPNTLRVSEVDSALEREVAEDRNMARLLNSDKIMSEFSSSQLLQIKRTVVMAQLSRQDKKFEHFDKAAGKVEMLEVDKSFISSDHSDEENELWARTVDLPGFDDNVSPHNTIAMLLRIIVGEVVLQLARSNNRVDKPYLMLQVSKICWDTALMEYGPAVQASIGGIHLIDKIHTGCSGEYLELVSTDSAEDMVTLLYRKVRANCPDFKSHFHSVEQSLVLDFTSLSVVFHREAFSTLNKYLQYLLQKIQTRETHLRPLVSGSP
;
A
#
# COMPACT_ATOMS: atom_id res chain seq x y z
N MET A 1 -3.10 -7.69 18.98
CA MET A 1 -1.99 -6.75 18.71
C MET A 1 -2.20 -5.94 17.44
N ALA A 2 -2.39 -6.52 16.24
CA ALA A 2 -2.74 -5.73 15.04
C ALA A 2 -4.20 -5.22 15.03
N LEU A 3 -5.14 -5.99 15.57
CA LEU A 3 -6.55 -5.58 15.66
C LEU A 3 -6.77 -4.47 16.70
N ASP A 4 -6.07 -4.52 17.84
CA ASP A 4 -6.12 -3.47 18.87
C ASP A 4 -5.57 -2.12 18.35
N PHE A 5 -4.73 -2.13 17.31
CA PHE A 5 -4.21 -0.92 16.67
C PHE A 5 -5.29 -0.22 15.83
N LEU A 6 -6.13 -0.98 15.14
CA LEU A 6 -7.21 -0.42 14.30
C LEU A 6 -8.32 0.21 15.15
N ASP A 7 -8.61 -0.36 16.32
CA ASP A 7 -9.60 0.19 17.26
C ASP A 7 -9.18 1.54 17.88
N ASN A 8 -7.90 1.92 17.77
CA ASN A 8 -7.35 3.16 18.32
C ASN A 8 -7.00 4.22 17.25
N LEU A 9 -7.39 4.02 15.98
CA LEU A 9 -7.19 5.04 14.95
C LEU A 9 -8.15 6.21 15.18
N PRO A 10 -7.66 7.44 15.40
CA PRO A 10 -8.52 8.60 15.52
C PRO A 10 -9.21 8.85 14.17
N LEU A 11 -10.52 9.08 14.22
CA LEU A 11 -11.30 9.45 13.03
C LEU A 11 -10.71 10.75 12.43
N PRO A 12 -10.59 10.84 11.09
CA PRO A 12 -10.07 12.04 10.45
C PRO A 12 -10.99 13.23 10.79
N SER A 13 -10.46 14.19 11.54
CA SER A 13 -11.14 15.45 11.85
C SER A 13 -10.69 16.54 10.86
N PRO A 14 -11.58 17.48 10.50
CA PRO A 14 -11.19 18.60 9.64
C PRO A 14 -10.13 19.45 10.33
N ASN A 15 -8.95 19.50 9.73
CA ASN A 15 -7.77 20.19 10.25
C ASN A 15 -8.03 21.71 10.30
N THR A 16 -8.20 22.27 11.50
CA THR A 16 -8.46 23.71 11.72
C THR A 16 -7.22 24.49 12.15
N LEU A 17 -6.04 23.86 12.18
CA LEU A 17 -4.79 24.51 12.56
C LEU A 17 -4.13 25.17 11.36
N ARG A 18 -3.86 26.48 11.46
CA ARG A 18 -3.11 27.23 10.47
C ARG A 18 -1.64 26.81 10.52
N VAL A 19 -1.19 26.18 9.44
CA VAL A 19 0.16 25.64 9.22
C VAL A 19 1.29 26.67 9.46
N SER A 20 0.99 27.97 9.50
CA SER A 20 2.01 29.03 9.60
C SER A 20 2.65 29.24 10.98
N GLU A 21 2.06 28.75 12.06
CA GLU A 21 2.56 29.06 13.42
C GLU A 21 3.66 28.09 13.90
N VAL A 22 3.61 26.83 13.44
CA VAL A 22 4.55 25.76 13.84
C VAL A 22 5.94 25.95 13.23
N ASP A 23 6.04 26.47 12.00
CA ASP A 23 7.32 26.74 11.33
C ASP A 23 8.16 27.78 12.10
N SER A 24 7.51 28.77 12.72
CA SER A 24 8.20 29.91 13.34
C SER A 24 8.93 29.58 14.66
N ALA A 25 8.57 28.46 15.31
CA ALA A 25 9.23 28.00 16.53
C ALA A 25 10.44 27.12 16.19
N LEU A 26 10.28 26.24 15.20
CA LEU A 26 11.33 25.35 14.71
C LEU A 26 12.48 26.14 14.05
N GLU A 27 12.16 27.22 13.32
CA GLU A 27 13.18 28.09 12.71
C GLU A 27 14.07 28.81 13.73
N ARG A 28 13.57 29.10 14.94
CA ARG A 28 14.33 29.79 15.99
C ARG A 28 15.32 28.88 16.70
N GLU A 29 14.95 27.63 16.96
CA GLU A 29 15.83 26.65 17.60
C GLU A 29 16.95 26.17 16.65
N VAL A 30 16.69 26.12 15.35
CA VAL A 30 17.64 25.67 14.33
C VAL A 30 18.71 26.72 13.98
N ALA A 31 18.44 28.01 14.22
CA ALA A 31 19.39 29.10 13.95
C ALA A 31 20.59 29.15 14.92
N GLU A 32 20.51 28.47 16.08
CA GLU A 32 21.56 28.47 17.09
C GLU A 32 22.71 27.50 16.78
N ASP A 33 22.48 26.47 15.95
CA ASP A 33 23.48 25.46 15.62
C ASP A 33 24.14 25.69 14.25
N ARG A 34 25.36 26.20 14.29
CA ARG A 34 26.18 26.59 13.12
C ARG A 34 26.47 25.44 12.15
N ASN A 35 26.42 24.20 12.61
CA ASN A 35 26.66 23.03 11.76
C ASN A 35 25.37 22.57 11.04
N MET A 36 24.20 22.71 11.68
CA MET A 36 22.92 22.38 11.07
C MET A 36 22.48 23.40 10.03
N ALA A 37 22.75 24.69 10.27
CA ALA A 37 22.53 25.76 9.29
C ALA A 37 23.31 25.56 7.97
N ARG A 38 24.49 24.91 8.03
CA ARG A 38 25.31 24.61 6.85
C ARG A 38 24.77 23.44 6.04
N LEU A 39 24.25 22.40 6.69
CA LEU A 39 23.66 21.25 6.01
C LEU A 39 22.37 21.64 5.28
N LEU A 40 21.52 22.48 5.88
CA LEU A 40 20.30 22.98 5.24
C LEU A 40 20.55 23.94 4.08
N ASN A 41 21.60 24.77 4.15
CA ASN A 41 21.99 25.62 3.02
C ASN A 41 22.50 24.81 1.81
N SER A 42 22.98 23.59 2.03
CA SER A 42 23.43 22.68 0.97
C SER A 42 22.26 21.99 0.25
N ASP A 43 21.09 21.95 0.91
CA ASP A 43 19.87 21.27 0.44
C ASP A 43 18.80 22.26 -0.03
N LYS A 44 19.21 23.51 -0.27
CA LYS A 44 18.30 24.56 -0.73
C LYS A 44 18.00 24.31 -2.22
N ILE A 45 16.88 23.63 -2.47
CA ILE A 45 16.30 23.54 -3.82
C ILE A 45 16.15 24.97 -4.33
N MET A 46 16.91 25.33 -5.36
CA MET A 46 16.79 26.62 -6.02
C MET A 46 15.38 26.69 -6.58
N SER A 47 14.52 27.49 -5.96
CA SER A 47 13.18 27.73 -6.47
C SER A 47 13.34 28.44 -7.82
N GLU A 48 13.15 27.71 -8.92
CA GLU A 48 13.24 28.26 -10.28
C GLU A 48 12.14 29.29 -10.55
N PHE A 49 11.13 29.38 -9.67
CA PHE A 49 10.00 30.29 -9.82
C PHE A 49 10.01 31.38 -8.74
N SER A 50 10.03 32.63 -9.19
CA SER A 50 9.84 33.78 -8.29
C SER A 50 8.46 33.72 -7.64
N SER A 51 8.34 34.13 -6.38
CA SER A 51 7.05 34.23 -5.66
C SER A 51 5.99 35.02 -6.44
N SER A 52 6.45 36.00 -7.24
CA SER A 52 5.62 36.78 -8.16
C SER A 52 4.99 35.93 -9.28
N GLN A 53 5.74 34.97 -9.84
CA GLN A 53 5.26 34.05 -10.88
C GLN A 53 4.26 33.05 -10.32
N LEU A 54 4.49 32.53 -9.12
CA LEU A 54 3.54 31.63 -8.45
C LEU A 54 2.22 32.33 -8.12
N LEU A 55 2.27 33.60 -7.72
CA LEU A 55 1.07 34.42 -7.51
C LEU A 55 0.32 34.69 -8.83
N GLN A 56 1.05 34.87 -9.93
CA GLN A 56 0.46 35.04 -11.26
C GLN A 56 -0.25 33.76 -11.71
N ILE A 57 0.38 32.59 -11.54
CA ILE A 57 -0.23 31.28 -11.82
C ILE A 57 -1.48 31.08 -10.97
N LYS A 58 -1.40 31.35 -9.66
CA LYS A 58 -2.56 31.25 -8.76
C LYS A 58 -3.73 32.12 -9.24
N ARG A 59 -3.48 33.38 -9.63
CA ARG A 59 -4.52 34.25 -10.17
C ARG A 59 -5.12 33.70 -11.46
N THR A 60 -4.29 33.21 -12.39
CA THR A 60 -4.76 32.64 -13.65
C THR A 60 -5.65 31.41 -13.42
N VAL A 61 -5.24 30.52 -12.51
CA VAL A 61 -6.01 29.31 -12.17
C VAL A 61 -7.34 29.67 -11.50
N VAL A 62 -7.34 30.61 -10.56
CA VAL A 62 -8.56 31.07 -9.87
C VAL A 62 -9.53 31.74 -10.85
N MET A 63 -9.02 32.59 -11.74
CA MET A 63 -9.84 33.24 -12.78
C MET A 63 -10.43 32.22 -13.77
N ALA A 64 -9.66 31.19 -14.14
CA ALA A 64 -10.17 30.10 -14.98
C ALA A 64 -11.27 29.29 -14.27
N GLN A 65 -11.14 29.04 -12.97
CA GLN A 65 -12.16 28.37 -12.15
C GLN A 65 -13.46 29.20 -12.03
N LEU A 66 -13.34 30.49 -11.77
CA LEU A 66 -14.50 31.40 -11.68
C LEU A 66 -15.21 31.50 -13.03
N SER A 67 -14.47 31.62 -14.13
CA SER A 67 -15.05 31.63 -15.49
C SER A 67 -15.73 30.32 -15.88
N ARG A 68 -15.31 29.18 -15.29
CA ARG A 68 -15.98 27.87 -15.46
C ARG A 68 -17.26 27.76 -14.62
N GLN A 69 -17.35 28.44 -13.48
CA GLN A 69 -18.58 28.50 -12.69
C GLN A 69 -19.63 29.41 -13.34
N ASP A 70 -19.23 30.54 -13.94
CA ASP A 70 -20.17 31.45 -14.62
C ASP A 70 -20.81 30.85 -15.88
N LYS A 71 -20.16 29.89 -16.55
CA LYS A 71 -20.70 29.20 -17.74
C LYS A 71 -21.79 28.15 -17.45
N LYS A 72 -22.12 27.87 -16.18
CA LYS A 72 -23.15 26.87 -15.83
C LYS A 72 -24.60 27.39 -15.86
N PHE A 73 -24.86 28.61 -16.32
CA PHE A 73 -26.19 29.23 -16.33
C PHE A 73 -26.67 29.75 -17.70
N GLU A 74 -26.27 29.12 -18.80
CA GLU A 74 -26.93 29.33 -20.10
C GLU A 74 -27.59 28.03 -20.57
N HIS A 75 -28.86 28.15 -20.97
CA HIS A 75 -29.81 27.10 -21.29
C HIS A 75 -29.26 26.16 -22.38
N PHE A 76 -29.00 24.89 -22.04
CA PHE A 76 -28.45 23.92 -23.00
C PHE A 76 -29.56 23.21 -23.77
N ASP A 77 -29.59 23.42 -25.09
CA ASP A 77 -30.46 22.70 -26.02
C ASP A 77 -29.86 21.30 -26.30
N LYS A 78 -30.59 20.25 -25.92
CA LYS A 78 -30.07 18.89 -25.65
C LYS A 78 -29.61 18.12 -26.91
N ALA A 79 -29.78 18.68 -28.10
CA ALA A 79 -29.45 18.04 -29.38
C ALA A 79 -28.08 18.43 -29.95
N ALA A 80 -27.59 19.65 -29.68
CA ALA A 80 -26.31 20.14 -30.23
C ALA A 80 -25.09 19.58 -29.47
N GLY A 81 -25.19 19.43 -28.15
CA GLY A 81 -24.08 18.91 -27.32
C GLY A 81 -23.71 17.45 -27.58
N LYS A 82 -24.55 16.68 -28.27
CA LYS A 82 -24.27 15.27 -28.62
C LYS A 82 -23.35 15.13 -29.85
N VAL A 83 -23.29 16.15 -30.70
CA VAL A 83 -22.47 16.14 -31.92
C VAL A 83 -21.06 16.67 -31.64
N GLU A 84 -20.94 17.68 -30.77
CA GLU A 84 -19.64 18.30 -30.45
C GLU A 84 -18.79 17.45 -29.48
N MET A 85 -19.41 16.58 -28.68
CA MET A 85 -18.70 15.63 -27.80
C MET A 85 -18.04 14.46 -28.57
N LEU A 86 -18.34 14.29 -29.86
CA LEU A 86 -17.71 13.27 -30.70
C LEU A 86 -16.39 13.73 -31.34
N GLU A 87 -16.09 15.03 -31.36
CA GLU A 87 -14.91 15.58 -32.07
C GLU A 87 -13.80 16.12 -31.16
N VAL A 88 -13.99 16.22 -29.84
CA VAL A 88 -12.92 16.64 -28.94
C VAL A 88 -12.05 15.44 -28.55
N ASP A 89 -10.87 15.41 -29.17
CA ASP A 89 -9.66 14.63 -28.88
C ASP A 89 -9.70 13.64 -27.71
N LYS A 90 -9.56 12.36 -28.08
CA LYS A 90 -9.37 11.16 -27.25
C LYS A 90 -8.09 11.13 -26.38
N SER A 91 -7.51 12.26 -26.00
CA SER A 91 -6.19 12.30 -25.33
C SER A 91 -6.21 12.71 -23.85
N PHE A 92 -7.37 12.95 -23.25
CA PHE A 92 -7.51 13.10 -21.79
C PHE A 92 -8.69 12.29 -21.24
N ILE A 93 -8.63 10.98 -21.45
CA ILE A 93 -9.35 10.06 -20.58
C ILE A 93 -8.43 9.84 -19.39
N SER A 94 -8.74 10.55 -18.29
CA SER A 94 -8.37 10.14 -16.95
C SER A 94 -8.63 8.65 -16.85
N SER A 95 -7.62 7.86 -16.51
CA SER A 95 -7.77 6.42 -16.30
C SER A 95 -8.73 6.20 -15.15
N ASP A 96 -10.02 6.14 -15.45
CA ASP A 96 -10.98 5.34 -14.72
C ASP A 96 -10.49 3.89 -14.91
N HIS A 97 -9.51 3.50 -14.12
CA HIS A 97 -9.26 2.10 -13.82
C HIS A 97 -10.49 1.67 -13.02
N SER A 98 -11.52 1.30 -13.78
CA SER A 98 -12.81 0.88 -13.27
C SER A 98 -12.58 -0.22 -12.24
N ASP A 99 -13.10 -0.05 -11.03
CA ASP A 99 -13.11 -1.08 -10.00
C ASP A 99 -13.69 -2.41 -10.55
N GLU A 100 -14.45 -2.37 -11.65
CA GLU A 100 -14.95 -3.54 -12.36
C GLU A 100 -13.85 -4.44 -12.95
N GLU A 101 -12.70 -3.90 -13.38
CA GLU A 101 -11.62 -4.75 -13.87
C GLU A 101 -10.99 -5.51 -12.71
N ASN A 102 -10.83 -4.87 -11.54
CA ASN A 102 -10.33 -5.49 -10.30
C ASN A 102 -11.31 -6.55 -9.75
N GLU A 103 -12.62 -6.37 -9.94
CA GLU A 103 -13.66 -7.38 -9.62
C GLU A 103 -13.60 -8.62 -10.50
N LEU A 104 -13.14 -8.52 -11.76
CA LEU A 104 -13.05 -9.67 -12.66
C LEU A 104 -11.92 -10.64 -12.30
N TRP A 105 -10.85 -10.17 -11.65
CA TRP A 105 -9.75 -11.04 -11.19
C TRP A 105 -10.10 -11.85 -9.94
N ALA A 106 -11.05 -11.38 -9.13
CA ALA A 106 -11.50 -12.08 -7.92
C ALA A 106 -12.50 -13.22 -8.20
N ARG A 107 -12.91 -13.44 -9.47
CA ARG A 107 -14.01 -14.35 -9.83
C ARG A 107 -13.62 -15.75 -10.28
N THR A 108 -12.34 -16.13 -10.28
CA THR A 108 -11.99 -17.51 -10.67
C THR A 108 -12.23 -18.53 -9.56
N VAL A 109 -12.56 -18.07 -8.35
CA VAL A 109 -12.98 -18.89 -7.21
C VAL A 109 -14.18 -18.18 -6.56
N ASP A 110 -15.29 -18.88 -6.29
CA ASP A 110 -16.47 -18.35 -5.58
C ASP A 110 -16.13 -18.02 -4.12
N LEU A 111 -15.27 -17.01 -3.94
CA LEU A 111 -14.91 -16.47 -2.66
C LEU A 111 -15.92 -15.36 -2.34
N PRO A 112 -16.51 -15.36 -1.14
CA PRO A 112 -17.50 -14.36 -0.77
C PRO A 112 -16.86 -12.98 -0.91
N GLY A 113 -17.46 -12.15 -1.76
CA GLY A 113 -16.94 -10.83 -2.08
C GLY A 113 -16.95 -9.94 -0.85
N PHE A 114 -16.25 -8.81 -0.92
CA PHE A 114 -16.24 -7.83 0.17
C PHE A 114 -17.67 -7.36 0.53
N ASP A 115 -18.55 -7.30 -0.48
CA ASP A 115 -19.98 -6.95 -0.35
C ASP A 115 -20.81 -7.98 0.44
N ASP A 116 -20.38 -9.24 0.52
CA ASP A 116 -21.06 -10.27 1.33
C ASP A 116 -20.91 -10.02 2.85
N ASN A 117 -20.10 -9.03 3.23
CA ASN A 117 -19.99 -8.60 4.62
C ASN A 117 -20.98 -7.47 4.95
N VAL A 118 -21.52 -6.78 3.94
CA VAL A 118 -22.46 -5.67 4.11
C VAL A 118 -23.87 -6.21 4.29
N SER A 119 -24.56 -5.76 5.34
CA SER A 119 -25.98 -6.04 5.54
C SER A 119 -26.74 -4.74 5.79
N PRO A 120 -28.08 -4.73 5.68
CA PRO A 120 -28.88 -3.52 5.92
C PRO A 120 -28.59 -2.84 7.26
N HIS A 121 -28.21 -3.61 8.28
CA HIS A 121 -27.81 -3.11 9.59
C HIS A 121 -26.29 -3.09 9.82
N ASN A 122 -25.49 -3.76 8.99
CA ASN A 122 -24.04 -3.77 9.12
C ASN A 122 -23.41 -2.97 7.98
N THR A 123 -23.36 -1.65 8.14
CA THR A 123 -22.78 -0.73 7.14
C THR A 123 -21.28 -0.54 7.35
N ILE A 124 -20.55 -0.31 6.26
CA ILE A 124 -19.12 0.00 6.28
C ILE A 124 -18.94 1.45 6.75
N ALA A 125 -18.22 1.64 7.85
CA ALA A 125 -17.85 2.95 8.36
C ALA A 125 -16.54 3.46 7.74
N MET A 126 -15.60 2.56 7.46
CA MET A 126 -14.31 2.88 6.84
C MET A 126 -13.85 1.73 5.96
N LEU A 127 -13.31 2.06 4.78
CA LEU A 127 -12.62 1.14 3.89
C LEU A 127 -11.18 1.60 3.68
N LEU A 128 -10.23 0.72 3.97
CA LEU A 128 -8.82 0.92 3.69
C LEU A 128 -8.38 -0.10 2.64
N ARG A 129 -7.90 0.38 1.50
CA ARG A 129 -7.35 -0.43 0.41
C ARG A 129 -5.89 -0.08 0.19
N ILE A 130 -5.03 -1.08 0.28
CA ILE A 130 -3.59 -0.99 0.05
C ILE A 130 -3.26 -1.94 -1.10
N ILE A 131 -2.72 -1.39 -2.18
CA ILE A 131 -2.26 -2.16 -3.33
C ILE A 131 -0.79 -1.85 -3.52
N VAL A 132 0.03 -2.90 -3.47
CA VAL A 132 1.46 -2.83 -3.76
C VAL A 132 1.72 -3.69 -4.99
N GLY A 133 2.08 -3.04 -6.09
CA GLY A 133 2.28 -3.72 -7.37
C GLY A 133 3.40 -4.76 -7.33
N GLU A 134 4.54 -4.41 -6.73
CA GLU A 134 5.68 -5.32 -6.62
C GLU A 134 6.62 -4.92 -5.48
N VAL A 135 7.12 -5.91 -4.75
CA VAL A 135 8.16 -5.77 -3.74
C VAL A 135 9.33 -6.66 -4.12
N VAL A 136 10.49 -6.05 -4.37
CA VAL A 136 11.73 -6.77 -4.67
C VAL A 136 12.73 -6.56 -3.54
N LEU A 137 13.06 -7.63 -2.82
CA LEU A 137 14.08 -7.64 -1.79
C LEU A 137 15.33 -8.34 -2.30
N GLN A 138 16.41 -7.58 -2.43
CA GLN A 138 17.72 -8.12 -2.81
C GLN A 138 18.63 -8.24 -1.59
N LEU A 139 19.00 -9.47 -1.26
CA LEU A 139 19.89 -9.80 -0.16
C LEU A 139 21.29 -10.06 -0.72
N ALA A 140 22.24 -9.24 -0.30
CA ALA A 140 23.65 -9.43 -0.61
C ALA A 140 24.39 -10.09 0.56
N ARG A 141 25.42 -10.85 0.23
CA ARG A 141 26.38 -11.38 1.18
C ARG A 141 27.71 -10.67 0.99
N SER A 142 28.10 -9.89 1.98
CA SER A 142 29.44 -9.30 2.03
C SER A 142 30.45 -10.35 2.48
N ASN A 143 31.47 -10.63 1.67
CA ASN A 143 32.62 -11.43 2.08
C ASN A 143 33.90 -10.69 1.65
N ASN A 144 34.78 -10.40 2.60
CA ASN A 144 36.08 -9.75 2.35
C ASN A 144 36.00 -8.49 1.46
N ARG A 145 35.15 -7.52 1.85
CA ARG A 145 35.00 -6.19 1.22
C ARG A 145 34.38 -6.17 -0.19
N VAL A 146 33.87 -7.29 -0.69
CA VAL A 146 33.07 -7.33 -1.93
C VAL A 146 31.67 -7.82 -1.60
N ASP A 147 30.67 -7.02 -1.93
CA ASP A 147 29.27 -7.38 -1.80
C ASP A 147 28.84 -8.18 -3.02
N LYS A 148 28.44 -9.44 -2.79
CA LYS A 148 27.92 -10.32 -3.84
C LYS A 148 26.41 -10.50 -3.64
N PRO A 149 25.59 -10.32 -4.69
CA PRO A 149 24.15 -10.57 -4.60
C PRO A 149 23.93 -12.07 -4.34
N TYR A 150 23.09 -12.41 -3.38
CA TYR A 150 22.82 -13.80 -2.99
C TYR A 150 21.38 -14.19 -3.29
N LEU A 151 20.41 -13.62 -2.58
CA LEU A 151 19.00 -13.97 -2.75
C LEU A 151 18.23 -12.77 -3.31
N MET A 152 17.28 -13.06 -4.19
CA MET A 152 16.27 -12.11 -4.60
C MET A 152 14.91 -12.71 -4.25
N LEU A 153 14.15 -12.02 -3.41
CA LEU A 153 12.74 -12.32 -3.14
C LEU A 153 11.91 -11.27 -3.88
N GLN A 154 11.02 -11.71 -4.75
CA GLN A 154 10.09 -10.88 -5.47
C GLN A 154 8.68 -11.31 -5.09
N VAL A 155 7.88 -10.35 -4.64
CA VAL A 155 6.46 -10.56 -4.33
C VAL A 155 5.67 -9.60 -5.20
N SER A 156 4.78 -10.13 -6.03
CA SER A 156 3.98 -9.36 -6.98
C SER A 156 2.51 -9.29 -6.56
N LYS A 157 1.86 -8.16 -6.88
CA LYS A 157 0.43 -7.88 -6.66
C LYS A 157 -0.02 -8.22 -5.24
N ILE A 158 0.46 -7.44 -4.27
CA ILE A 158 -0.01 -7.56 -2.88
C ILE A 158 -1.21 -6.63 -2.73
N CYS A 159 -2.35 -7.20 -2.39
CA CYS A 159 -3.58 -6.47 -2.11
C CYS A 159 -3.96 -6.68 -0.64
N TRP A 160 -4.33 -5.61 0.04
CA TRP A 160 -4.82 -5.64 1.40
C TRP A 160 -5.98 -4.65 1.54
N ASP A 161 -7.17 -5.20 1.75
CA ASP A 161 -8.42 -4.49 1.94
C ASP A 161 -8.94 -4.73 3.36
N THR A 162 -9.37 -3.67 4.03
CA THR A 162 -9.93 -3.73 5.38
C THR A 162 -11.18 -2.85 5.46
N ALA A 163 -12.31 -3.45 5.81
CA ALA A 163 -13.51 -2.74 6.21
C ALA A 163 -13.65 -2.75 7.72
N LEU A 164 -13.91 -1.58 8.27
CA LEU A 164 -14.47 -1.43 9.60
C LEU A 164 -15.97 -1.24 9.44
N MET A 165 -16.75 -2.17 10.00
CA MET A 165 -18.21 -2.14 9.96
C MET A 165 -18.76 -1.96 11.37
N GLU A 166 -20.02 -1.54 11.48
CA GLU A 166 -20.67 -1.26 12.76
C GLU A 166 -20.66 -2.46 13.72
N TYR A 167 -20.81 -3.67 13.19
CA TYR A 167 -20.85 -4.90 13.99
C TYR A 167 -19.58 -5.74 13.91
N GLY A 168 -18.51 -5.25 13.26
CA GLY A 168 -17.19 -5.87 13.28
C GLY A 168 -16.39 -5.67 11.99
N PRO A 169 -15.10 -6.04 11.99
CA PRO A 169 -14.23 -5.83 10.84
C PRO A 169 -14.30 -6.99 9.82
N ALA A 170 -14.03 -6.65 8.55
CA ALA A 170 -13.74 -7.59 7.48
C ALA A 170 -12.37 -7.24 6.86
N VAL A 171 -11.56 -8.25 6.59
CA VAL A 171 -10.21 -8.13 6.04
C VAL A 171 -10.09 -9.08 4.87
N GLN A 172 -9.63 -8.57 3.74
CA GLN A 172 -9.30 -9.33 2.55
C GLN A 172 -7.84 -9.05 2.19
N ALA A 173 -7.05 -10.09 1.98
CA ALA A 173 -5.68 -9.93 1.51
C ALA A 173 -5.41 -10.93 0.39
N SER A 174 -4.72 -10.51 -0.66
CA SER A 174 -4.24 -11.42 -1.69
C SER A 174 -2.81 -11.12 -2.09
N ILE A 175 -2.12 -12.16 -2.53
CA ILE A 175 -0.77 -12.10 -3.08
C ILE A 175 -0.81 -12.79 -4.43
N GLY A 176 -0.46 -12.04 -5.49
CA GLY A 176 -0.43 -12.54 -6.85
C GLY A 176 0.63 -13.62 -7.07
N GLY A 177 1.86 -13.38 -6.63
CA GLY A 177 2.95 -14.34 -6.88
C GLY A 177 4.19 -14.10 -6.03
N ILE A 178 4.94 -15.16 -5.79
CA ILE A 178 6.19 -15.14 -5.02
C ILE A 178 7.27 -15.87 -5.80
N HIS A 179 8.40 -15.20 -5.99
CA HIS A 179 9.61 -15.77 -6.58
C HIS A 179 10.79 -15.61 -5.61
N LEU A 180 11.48 -16.71 -5.33
CA LEU A 180 12.71 -16.72 -4.54
C LEU A 180 13.84 -17.28 -5.40
N ILE A 181 14.79 -16.42 -5.75
CA ILE A 181 15.90 -16.74 -6.66
C ILE A 181 17.21 -16.74 -5.88
N ASP A 182 17.94 -17.86 -5.95
CA ASP A 182 19.32 -17.99 -5.49
C ASP A 182 20.29 -17.71 -6.64
N LYS A 183 21.11 -16.67 -6.45
CA LYS A 183 22.09 -16.20 -7.43
C LYS A 183 23.48 -16.84 -7.29
N ILE A 184 23.71 -17.63 -6.25
CA ILE A 184 24.99 -18.31 -6.00
C ILE A 184 25.02 -19.69 -6.65
N HIS A 185 23.92 -20.42 -6.57
CA HIS A 185 23.80 -21.76 -7.15
C HIS A 185 23.11 -21.67 -8.50
N THR A 186 23.60 -22.44 -9.47
CA THR A 186 23.02 -22.54 -10.80
C THR A 186 22.26 -23.86 -10.94
N GLY A 187 21.13 -23.84 -11.63
CA GLY A 187 20.42 -25.04 -12.02
C GLY A 187 21.19 -25.85 -13.07
N CYS A 188 20.62 -27.00 -13.45
CA CYS A 188 21.20 -27.88 -14.48
C CYS A 188 21.36 -27.20 -15.86
N SER A 189 20.62 -26.13 -16.12
CA SER A 189 20.68 -25.31 -17.35
C SER A 189 21.72 -24.18 -17.30
N GLY A 190 22.35 -23.92 -16.15
CA GLY A 190 23.27 -22.80 -15.95
C GLY A 190 22.59 -21.49 -15.52
N GLU A 191 21.25 -21.43 -15.51
CA GLU A 191 20.48 -20.30 -14.99
C GLU A 191 20.50 -20.24 -13.46
N TYR A 192 20.16 -19.07 -12.89
CA TYR A 192 19.98 -18.93 -11.45
C TYR A 192 18.92 -19.90 -10.93
N LEU A 193 19.14 -20.41 -9.71
CA LEU A 193 18.25 -21.40 -9.13
C LEU A 193 17.02 -20.71 -8.53
N GLU A 194 15.86 -20.95 -9.13
CA GLU A 194 14.58 -20.55 -8.55
C GLU A 194 14.16 -21.59 -7.49
N LEU A 195 14.22 -21.17 -6.22
CA LEU A 195 13.91 -22.01 -5.06
C LEU A 195 12.42 -22.09 -4.79
N VAL A 196 11.71 -20.98 -5.01
CA VAL A 196 10.26 -20.88 -4.86
C VAL A 196 9.74 -20.10 -6.05
N SER A 197 8.69 -20.61 -6.68
CA SER A 197 8.03 -19.94 -7.78
C SER A 197 6.53 -20.18 -7.76
N THR A 198 5.80 -19.17 -8.21
CA THR A 198 4.36 -19.25 -8.44
C THR A 198 4.11 -19.24 -9.94
N ASP A 199 3.08 -19.96 -10.39
CA ASP A 199 2.59 -19.81 -11.75
C ASP A 199 1.81 -18.50 -11.89
N SER A 200 2.11 -17.72 -12.93
CA SER A 200 1.71 -16.31 -13.08
C SER A 200 0.23 -16.06 -13.41
N ALA A 201 -0.59 -17.12 -13.47
CA ALA A 201 -1.95 -17.03 -14.02
C ALA A 201 -2.98 -16.43 -13.04
N GLU A 202 -2.84 -16.65 -11.73
CA GLU A 202 -3.85 -16.31 -10.72
C GLU A 202 -3.21 -15.88 -9.39
N ASP A 203 -4.03 -15.35 -8.46
CA ASP A 203 -3.58 -15.03 -7.10
C ASP A 203 -3.08 -16.30 -6.40
N MET A 204 -1.80 -16.29 -5.97
CA MET A 204 -1.16 -17.40 -5.25
C MET A 204 -1.88 -17.73 -3.94
N VAL A 205 -2.19 -16.68 -3.17
CA VAL A 205 -2.77 -16.79 -1.84
C VAL A 205 -3.86 -15.75 -1.71
N THR A 206 -5.06 -16.17 -1.35
CA THR A 206 -6.13 -15.26 -0.96
C THR A 206 -6.59 -15.59 0.46
N LEU A 207 -6.82 -14.53 1.24
CA LEU A 207 -7.23 -14.56 2.63
C LEU A 207 -8.46 -13.69 2.78
N LEU A 208 -9.53 -14.27 3.30
CA LEU A 208 -10.75 -13.57 3.67
C LEU A 208 -11.06 -13.86 5.13
N TYR A 209 -11.00 -12.81 5.94
CA TYR A 209 -11.35 -12.87 7.34
C TYR A 209 -12.52 -11.94 7.61
N ARG A 210 -13.56 -12.43 8.29
CA ARG A 210 -14.60 -11.58 8.85
C ARG A 210 -14.83 -11.89 10.30
N LYS A 211 -15.14 -10.85 11.07
CA LYS A 211 -15.69 -10.95 12.42
C LYS A 211 -16.95 -10.12 12.52
N VAL A 212 -18.02 -10.72 13.00
CA VAL A 212 -19.33 -10.07 13.21
C VAL A 212 -19.84 -10.39 14.60
N ARG A 213 -20.23 -9.38 15.37
CA ARG A 213 -20.78 -9.55 16.72
C ARG A 213 -22.17 -10.21 16.67
N ALA A 214 -22.44 -11.08 17.64
CA ALA A 214 -23.72 -11.79 17.75
C ALA A 214 -24.94 -10.88 18.04
N ASN A 215 -24.71 -9.62 18.42
CA ASN A 215 -25.78 -8.62 18.60
C ASN A 215 -26.21 -7.95 17.28
N CYS A 216 -25.61 -8.31 16.15
CA CYS A 216 -26.06 -7.85 14.83
C CYS A 216 -27.46 -8.41 14.53
N PRO A 217 -28.45 -7.57 14.13
CA PRO A 217 -29.80 -8.03 13.79
C PRO A 217 -29.81 -9.11 12.69
N ASP A 218 -28.86 -9.02 11.77
CA ASP A 218 -28.72 -9.92 10.62
C ASP A 218 -27.81 -11.13 10.90
N PHE A 219 -27.39 -11.34 12.16
CA PHE A 219 -26.44 -12.39 12.53
C PHE A 219 -26.90 -13.80 12.12
N LYS A 220 -28.19 -14.10 12.33
CA LYS A 220 -28.75 -15.43 12.05
C LYS A 220 -29.12 -15.60 10.58
N SER A 221 -29.66 -14.56 9.95
CA SER A 221 -30.18 -14.59 8.58
C SER A 221 -29.07 -14.47 7.53
N HIS A 222 -28.15 -13.53 7.71
CA HIS A 222 -27.10 -13.19 6.73
C HIS A 222 -25.78 -13.89 7.05
N PHE A 223 -25.38 -13.87 8.32
CA PHE A 223 -24.10 -14.45 8.75
C PHE A 223 -24.21 -15.89 9.24
N HIS A 224 -25.38 -16.53 9.08
CA HIS A 224 -25.61 -17.94 9.40
C HIS A 224 -25.23 -18.32 10.85
N SER A 225 -25.35 -17.37 11.79
CA SER A 225 -24.91 -17.49 13.18
C SER A 225 -23.41 -17.76 13.37
N VAL A 226 -22.58 -17.35 12.41
CA VAL A 226 -21.11 -17.49 12.44
C VAL A 226 -20.48 -16.16 12.84
N GLU A 227 -19.85 -16.13 14.01
CA GLU A 227 -19.17 -14.91 14.51
C GLU A 227 -17.88 -14.61 13.77
N GLN A 228 -17.15 -15.64 13.36
CA GLN A 228 -15.84 -15.51 12.71
C GLN A 228 -15.77 -16.46 11.52
N SER A 229 -15.39 -15.94 10.37
CA SER A 229 -15.08 -16.74 9.18
C SER A 229 -13.68 -16.43 8.71
N LEU A 230 -12.93 -17.48 8.41
CA LEU A 230 -11.60 -17.40 7.84
C LEU A 230 -11.60 -18.36 6.64
N VAL A 231 -11.46 -17.80 5.45
CA VAL A 231 -11.29 -18.54 4.20
C VAL A 231 -9.90 -18.22 3.69
N LEU A 232 -9.15 -19.28 3.39
CA LEU A 232 -7.77 -19.19 2.94
C LEU A 232 -7.66 -20.12 1.73
N ASP A 233 -7.30 -19.55 0.59
CA ASP A 233 -7.16 -20.29 -0.66
C ASP A 233 -5.73 -20.19 -1.19
N PHE A 234 -5.27 -21.30 -1.75
CA PHE A 234 -3.92 -21.48 -2.29
C PHE A 234 -4.01 -22.16 -3.65
N THR A 235 -3.58 -21.47 -4.69
CA THR A 235 -3.63 -21.99 -6.06
C THR A 235 -2.44 -22.89 -6.38
N SER A 236 -1.25 -22.32 -6.54
CA SER A 236 -0.07 -23.07 -6.98
C SER A 236 1.22 -22.49 -6.41
N LEU A 237 2.05 -23.36 -5.82
CA LEU A 237 3.38 -23.02 -5.33
C LEU A 237 4.36 -24.14 -5.69
N SER A 238 5.36 -23.81 -6.49
CA SER A 238 6.46 -24.70 -6.83
C SER A 238 7.65 -24.42 -5.91
N VAL A 239 8.21 -25.48 -5.31
CA VAL A 239 9.39 -25.37 -4.45
C VAL A 239 10.44 -26.37 -4.89
N VAL A 240 11.64 -25.89 -5.17
CA VAL A 240 12.78 -26.70 -5.64
C VAL A 240 13.80 -26.88 -4.52
N PHE A 241 13.97 -28.13 -4.08
CA PHE A 241 14.90 -28.48 -3.02
C PHE A 241 16.28 -28.86 -3.58
N HIS A 242 17.15 -27.89 -3.75
CA HIS A 242 18.57 -28.15 -4.03
C HIS A 242 19.37 -28.23 -2.73
N ARG A 243 20.01 -29.38 -2.47
CA ARG A 243 20.70 -29.68 -1.19
C ARG A 243 21.69 -28.59 -0.76
N GLU A 244 22.51 -28.12 -1.69
CA GLU A 244 23.57 -27.14 -1.39
C GLU A 244 23.02 -25.71 -1.21
N ALA A 245 22.01 -25.35 -2.02
CA ALA A 245 21.33 -24.07 -1.93
C ALA A 245 20.56 -23.95 -0.63
N PHE A 246 19.78 -24.98 -0.28
CA PHE A 246 18.99 -25.00 0.95
C PHE A 246 19.88 -24.98 2.21
N SER A 247 21.00 -25.72 2.21
CA SER A 247 21.97 -25.66 3.32
C SER A 247 22.56 -24.26 3.49
N THR A 248 22.88 -23.58 2.38
CA THR A 248 23.41 -22.22 2.39
C THR A 248 22.34 -21.20 2.82
N LEU A 249 21.10 -21.36 2.36
CA LEU A 249 19.95 -20.55 2.74
C LEU A 249 19.70 -20.62 4.24
N ASN A 250 19.64 -21.82 4.82
CA ASN A 250 19.39 -22.00 6.25
C ASN A 250 20.50 -21.33 7.10
N LYS A 251 21.78 -21.54 6.75
CA LYS A 251 22.90 -20.86 7.42
C LYS A 251 22.79 -19.33 7.32
N TYR A 252 22.39 -18.82 6.16
CA TYR A 252 22.23 -17.39 5.94
C TYR A 252 21.04 -16.80 6.72
N LEU A 253 19.91 -17.49 6.75
CA LEU A 253 18.73 -17.08 7.54
C LEU A 253 19.04 -17.08 9.05
N GLN A 254 19.75 -18.08 9.56
CA GLN A 254 20.21 -18.09 10.95
C GLN A 254 21.13 -16.90 11.26
N TYR A 255 22.06 -16.60 10.36
CA TYR A 255 22.94 -15.43 10.48
C TYR A 255 22.15 -14.11 10.47
N LEU A 256 21.16 -13.97 9.59
CA LEU A 256 20.28 -12.80 9.54
C LEU A 256 19.46 -12.64 10.82
N LEU A 257 18.83 -13.72 11.29
CA LEU A 257 18.05 -13.71 12.54
C LEU A 257 18.91 -13.29 13.73
N GLN A 258 20.11 -13.85 13.87
CA GLN A 258 21.04 -13.47 14.93
C GLN A 258 21.43 -11.98 14.83
N LYS A 259 21.70 -11.47 13.62
CA LYS A 259 22.02 -10.05 13.41
C LYS A 259 20.87 -9.13 13.75
N ILE A 260 19.64 -9.48 13.37
CA ILE A 260 18.43 -8.69 13.68
C ILE A 260 18.24 -8.65 15.19
N GLN A 261 18.29 -9.80 15.87
CA GLN A 261 18.17 -9.87 17.33
C GLN A 261 19.25 -9.05 18.05
N THR A 262 20.51 -9.13 17.59
CA THR A 262 21.61 -8.34 18.15
C THR A 262 21.42 -6.83 17.96
N ARG A 263 20.77 -6.40 16.87
CA ARG A 263 20.45 -4.99 16.67
C ARG A 263 19.28 -4.53 17.54
N GLU A 264 18.25 -5.35 17.69
CA GLU A 264 17.12 -5.03 18.58
C GLU A 264 17.56 -4.87 20.04
N THR A 265 18.44 -5.74 20.53
CA THR A 265 18.98 -5.62 21.89
C THR A 265 19.83 -4.36 22.09
N HIS A 266 20.46 -3.85 21.03
CA HIS A 266 21.24 -2.61 21.06
C HIS A 266 20.38 -1.34 20.89
N LEU A 267 19.15 -1.45 20.37
CA LEU A 267 18.21 -0.33 20.19
C LEU A 267 17.26 -0.15 21.38
N ARG A 268 16.94 -1.21 22.13
CA ARG A 268 16.09 -1.13 23.34
C ARG A 268 16.61 -0.25 24.50
N PRO A 269 17.92 -0.11 24.78
CA PRO A 269 18.38 0.72 25.90
C PRO A 269 18.21 2.22 25.69
N LEU A 270 17.85 2.69 24.48
CA LEU A 270 17.67 4.12 24.18
C LEU A 270 16.25 4.65 24.50
N VAL A 271 15.29 3.78 24.83
CA VAL A 271 13.89 4.18 25.11
C VAL A 271 13.57 4.19 26.60
N SER A 272 14.40 3.58 27.45
CA SER A 272 14.14 3.47 28.90
C SER A 272 14.83 4.55 29.75
N GLY A 273 15.14 5.71 29.17
CA GLY A 273 15.96 6.74 29.82
C GLY A 273 15.43 8.15 29.62
N SER A 274 14.29 8.48 30.24
CA SER A 274 13.99 9.84 30.65
C SER A 274 13.06 9.79 31.88
N PRO A 275 13.41 10.49 32.98
CA PRO A 275 12.64 10.55 34.22
C PRO A 275 11.31 11.30 34.08
#